data_AF-A0A4V1C506-F1
#
_entry.id   AF-A0A4V1C506-F1
#
_cell.length_a   1.000
_cell.length_b   1.000
_cell.length_c   1.000
_cell.angle_alpha   90.00
_cell.angle_beta   90.00
_cell.angle_gamma   90.00
#
_symmetry.space_group_name_H-M   'P 1'
#
loop_
_entity.id
_entity.type
_entity.pdbx_description
1 polymer ?
#
loop_
_entity_poly.entity_id
_entity_poly.type
_entity_poly.pdbx_seq_one_letter_code
_entity_poly.pdbx_strand_id
1 'polypeptide(L)'
;MDLITNLWPERPSHSFVVLTTVAATFAIFITLRRYLYPRHPRIIPGPLKTVIPNLTKDEVAKLDYTPDYFPGARDVQTPYGSMRVYEFGPTTGRKILFIHGISTSCQTLTKLAYGLAARGHRVMLFDLFGRGFSDGVGDLPHDARLYVSQALCALASSPLSWMDGSTGGFDLAGYSLGGGVAVHFAASFPATVRSLILLAPAGMIRKESFGAVTRFVFTAGLVPERVLAALTRWKLQKPIASAAAKRPRQQQQQQKEGETKPLLTAANGAEGQEGSHGRAVGSEKAQRESNGTKHQHQHQHRASNPVSMATSEIQPPQAQESADRLERRVMRYVRWMLTNHAGFVPAFMSTIREAPLMGQDDAWSRVGTSRRAGTTCVILGQDDEIIDPEAYEEDALPLLGGRSQVRWRVFPAASHDFPMTHAEETLEELDAFWAEFPTAEESIA
;
A
#
# COMPACT_ATOMS: atom_id res chain seq x y z
N MET A 1 26.89 17.36 51.77
CA MET A 1 27.86 16.47 51.10
C MET A 1 28.16 15.21 51.93
N ASP A 2 27.93 15.22 53.25
CA ASP A 2 28.30 14.11 54.15
C ASP A 2 27.34 12.91 54.23
N LEU A 3 26.18 12.97 53.57
CA LEU A 3 25.23 11.83 53.57
C LEU A 3 25.58 10.74 52.55
N ILE A 4 26.36 11.07 51.51
CA ILE A 4 26.69 10.15 50.41
C ILE A 4 28.01 9.41 50.70
N THR A 5 28.92 10.02 51.45
CA THR A 5 30.23 9.45 51.82
C THR A 5 30.14 8.29 52.82
N ASN A 6 29.07 8.21 53.63
CA ASN A 6 28.87 7.11 54.59
C ASN A 6 28.17 5.86 54.01
N LEU A 7 27.76 5.88 52.74
CA LEU A 7 27.08 4.75 52.09
C LEU A 7 28.04 3.74 51.44
N TRP A 8 29.32 4.10 51.31
CA TRP A 8 30.32 3.26 50.64
C TRP A 8 31.33 2.73 51.67
N PRO A 9 31.35 1.42 51.95
CA PRO A 9 32.32 0.86 52.89
C PRO A 9 33.75 1.00 52.35
N GLU A 10 34.71 1.31 53.22
CA GLU A 10 36.13 1.42 52.84
C GLU A 10 36.71 0.10 52.28
N ARG A 11 36.10 -1.04 52.64
CA ARG A 11 36.39 -2.37 52.09
C ARG A 11 35.08 -3.09 51.77
N PRO A 12 34.55 -2.97 50.53
CA PRO A 12 33.29 -3.61 50.17
C PRO A 12 33.45 -5.14 50.15
N SER A 13 32.51 -5.86 50.77
CA SER A 13 32.47 -7.32 50.70
C SER A 13 32.12 -7.78 49.27
N HIS A 14 32.51 -9.00 48.88
CA HIS A 14 32.12 -9.57 47.58
C HIS A 14 30.60 -9.53 47.38
N SER A 15 29.82 -9.81 48.42
CA SER A 15 28.36 -9.74 48.40
C SER A 15 27.86 -8.31 48.17
N PHE A 16 28.50 -7.30 48.77
CA PHE A 16 28.17 -5.89 48.53
C PHE A 16 28.45 -5.49 47.08
N VAL A 17 29.63 -5.82 46.54
CA VAL A 17 30.00 -5.52 45.14
C VAL A 17 29.03 -6.19 44.16
N VAL A 18 28.70 -7.46 44.38
CA VAL A 18 27.73 -8.19 43.54
C VAL A 18 26.36 -7.52 43.61
N LEU A 19 25.86 -7.22 44.81
CA LEU A 19 24.55 -6.61 45.01
C LEU A 19 24.46 -5.22 44.35
N THR A 20 25.47 -4.36 44.55
CA THR A 20 25.50 -3.02 43.93
C THR A 20 25.61 -3.10 42.42
N THR A 21 26.37 -4.04 41.89
CA THR A 21 26.50 -4.25 40.43
C THR A 21 25.18 -4.73 39.83
N VAL A 22 24.50 -5.67 40.47
CA VAL A 22 23.17 -6.14 40.05
C VAL A 22 22.17 -4.99 40.10
N ALA A 23 22.10 -4.24 41.20
CA ALA A 23 21.19 -3.11 41.34
C ALA A 23 21.44 -2.01 40.30
N ALA A 24 22.70 -1.64 40.07
CA ALA A 24 23.08 -0.66 39.04
C ALA A 24 22.73 -1.16 37.63
N THR A 25 22.97 -2.43 37.35
CA THR A 25 22.62 -3.05 36.06
C THR A 25 21.11 -3.04 35.83
N PHE A 26 20.31 -3.41 36.84
CA PHE A 26 18.85 -3.35 36.77
C PHE A 26 18.35 -1.91 36.59
N ALA A 27 18.91 -0.93 37.31
CA ALA A 27 18.55 0.47 37.16
C ALA A 27 18.86 1.01 35.76
N ILE A 28 20.07 0.74 35.24
CA ILE A 28 20.48 1.08 33.88
C ILE A 28 19.55 0.40 32.87
N PHE A 29 19.29 -0.90 33.03
CA PHE A 29 18.42 -1.66 32.14
C PHE A 29 16.99 -1.12 32.14
N ILE A 30 16.39 -0.83 33.30
CA ILE A 30 15.04 -0.27 33.42
C ILE A 30 14.97 1.13 32.80
N THR A 31 15.93 2.00 33.10
CA THR A 31 15.98 3.36 32.55
C THR A 31 16.19 3.33 31.04
N LEU A 32 17.14 2.51 30.55
CA LEU A 32 17.40 2.35 29.13
C LEU A 32 16.19 1.75 28.41
N ARG A 33 15.55 0.71 28.97
CA ARG A 33 14.32 0.11 28.43
C ARG A 33 13.19 1.12 28.37
N ARG A 34 12.95 1.90 29.43
CA ARG A 34 11.90 2.93 29.46
C ARG A 34 12.17 4.07 28.48
N TYR A 35 13.44 4.41 28.26
CA TYR A 35 13.84 5.42 27.29
C TYR A 35 13.72 4.93 25.85
N LEU A 36 14.16 3.70 25.57
CA LEU A 36 14.23 3.10 24.24
C LEU A 36 12.87 2.55 23.75
N TYR A 37 12.01 2.14 24.68
CA TYR A 37 10.66 1.60 24.45
C TYR A 37 9.64 2.40 25.27
N PRO A 38 9.30 3.63 24.83
CA PRO A 38 8.32 4.44 25.54
C PRO A 38 6.96 3.74 25.57
N ARG A 39 6.24 3.86 26.69
CA ARG A 39 4.82 3.53 26.72
C ARG A 39 4.06 4.67 26.08
N HIS A 40 3.29 4.38 25.04
CA HIS A 40 2.40 5.36 24.45
C HIS A 40 1.13 5.50 25.29
N PRO A 41 0.54 6.70 25.34
CA PRO A 41 -0.80 6.86 25.86
C PRO A 41 -1.79 6.07 24.98
N ARG A 42 -2.91 5.63 25.55
CA ARG A 42 -3.98 4.94 24.82
C ARG A 42 -4.39 5.70 23.55
N ILE A 43 -4.62 7.00 23.72
CA ILE A 43 -4.98 7.91 22.63
C ILE A 43 -3.81 8.89 22.42
N ILE A 44 -3.32 8.97 21.20
CA ILE A 44 -2.32 9.94 20.75
C ILE A 44 -3.04 11.01 19.92
N PRO A 45 -3.24 12.24 20.44
CA PRO A 45 -4.03 13.27 19.75
C PRO A 45 -3.53 13.56 18.33
N GLY A 46 -4.47 13.54 17.37
CA GLY A 46 -4.24 13.85 15.97
C GLY A 46 -4.12 15.35 15.69
N PRO A 47 -3.77 15.74 14.44
CA PRO A 47 -3.47 17.13 14.10
C PRO A 47 -4.61 18.11 14.31
N LEU A 48 -5.88 17.67 14.27
CA LEU A 48 -7.05 18.50 14.57
C LEU A 48 -7.02 19.06 16.00
N LYS A 49 -6.38 18.37 16.93
CA LYS A 49 -6.31 18.74 18.35
C LYS A 49 -4.99 19.42 18.69
N THR A 50 -3.94 19.17 17.92
CA THR A 50 -2.56 19.56 18.27
C THR A 50 -1.97 20.63 17.36
N VAL A 51 -2.35 20.66 16.09
CA VAL A 51 -1.72 21.54 15.08
C VAL A 51 -2.72 22.53 14.51
N ILE A 52 -3.86 22.06 14.01
CA ILE A 52 -4.87 22.90 13.35
C ILE A 52 -5.35 24.08 14.23
N PRO A 53 -5.59 23.94 15.54
CA PRO A 53 -6.01 25.06 16.38
C PRO A 53 -4.98 26.19 16.49
N ASN A 54 -3.71 25.91 16.19
CA ASN A 54 -2.61 26.85 16.26
C ASN A 54 -2.29 27.51 14.90
N LEU A 55 -3.04 27.17 13.84
CA LEU A 55 -2.89 27.75 12.51
C LEU A 55 -3.99 28.77 12.22
N THR A 56 -3.64 29.82 11.49
CA THR A 56 -4.61 30.75 10.90
C THR A 56 -5.41 30.06 9.80
N LYS A 57 -6.58 30.62 9.45
CA LYS A 57 -7.41 30.09 8.34
C LYS A 57 -6.64 30.02 7.01
N ASP A 58 -5.82 31.04 6.73
CA ASP A 58 -5.02 31.09 5.50
C ASP A 58 -3.90 30.05 5.49
N GLU A 59 -3.33 29.70 6.64
CA GLU A 59 -2.35 28.62 6.76
C GLU A 59 -3.02 27.25 6.59
N VAL A 60 -4.20 27.05 7.18
CA VAL A 60 -4.99 25.82 6.98
C VAL A 60 -5.35 25.64 5.50
N ALA A 61 -5.80 26.71 4.82
CA ALA A 61 -6.18 26.67 3.41
C ALA A 61 -5.00 26.33 2.47
N LYS A 62 -3.76 26.51 2.92
CA LYS A 62 -2.54 26.17 2.16
C LYS A 62 -2.07 24.73 2.37
N LEU A 63 -2.70 23.97 3.27
CA LEU A 63 -2.37 22.56 3.46
C LEU A 63 -2.76 21.76 2.21
N ASP A 64 -1.90 20.82 1.81
CA ASP A 64 -2.18 19.92 0.69
C ASP A 64 -3.43 19.06 0.92
N TYR A 65 -3.77 18.81 2.18
CA TYR A 65 -4.94 18.09 2.66
C TYR A 65 -5.51 18.82 3.90
N THR A 66 -6.72 19.37 3.76
CA THR A 66 -7.39 20.18 4.80
C THR A 66 -8.43 19.34 5.57
N PRO A 67 -8.84 19.76 6.79
CA PRO A 67 -9.86 19.03 7.54
C PRO A 67 -11.17 18.80 6.77
N ASP A 68 -11.53 19.73 5.90
CA ASP A 68 -12.72 19.76 5.04
C ASP A 68 -12.44 19.32 3.58
N TYR A 69 -11.34 18.62 3.34
CA TYR A 69 -10.89 18.23 2.00
C TYR A 69 -11.93 17.47 1.17
N PHE A 70 -12.76 16.65 1.85
CA PHE A 70 -13.96 16.05 1.26
C PHE A 70 -15.22 16.59 1.95
N PRO A 71 -16.36 16.64 1.25
CA PRO A 71 -17.62 17.07 1.85
C PRO A 71 -18.11 16.11 2.95
N GLY A 72 -18.95 16.62 3.85
CA GLY A 72 -19.51 15.82 4.94
C GLY A 72 -18.49 15.38 5.99
N ALA A 73 -17.37 16.11 6.10
CA ALA A 73 -16.34 15.88 7.11
C ALA A 73 -16.92 15.93 8.53
N ARG A 74 -16.64 14.91 9.33
CA ARG A 74 -17.04 14.82 10.74
C ARG A 74 -16.00 14.09 11.58
N ASP A 75 -15.99 14.42 12.86
CA ASP A 75 -15.16 13.75 13.86
C ASP A 75 -16.03 12.78 14.66
N VAL A 76 -15.73 11.48 14.52
CA VAL A 76 -16.46 10.41 15.19
C VAL A 76 -15.69 10.02 16.44
N GLN A 77 -16.32 10.17 17.61
CA GLN A 77 -15.76 9.69 18.86
C GLN A 77 -15.88 8.17 18.94
N THR A 78 -14.77 7.50 19.24
CA THR A 78 -14.71 6.04 19.43
C THR A 78 -14.00 5.70 20.74
N PRO A 79 -14.10 4.46 21.24
CA PRO A 79 -13.31 4.01 22.39
C PRO A 79 -11.78 4.11 22.20
N TYR A 80 -11.32 4.25 20.96
CA TYR A 80 -9.90 4.32 20.57
C TYR A 80 -9.40 5.75 20.32
N GLY A 81 -10.28 6.75 20.42
CA GLY A 81 -10.00 8.14 20.05
C GLY A 81 -10.95 8.67 18.97
N SER A 82 -10.73 9.92 18.57
CA SER A 82 -11.51 10.58 17.51
C SER A 82 -10.98 10.16 16.15
N MET A 83 -11.86 9.79 15.22
CA MET A 83 -11.50 9.51 13.83
C MET A 83 -12.19 10.47 12.86
N ARG A 84 -11.50 10.85 11.79
CA ARG A 84 -12.03 11.71 10.74
C ARG A 84 -12.75 10.87 9.69
N VAL A 85 -14.01 11.18 9.43
CA VAL A 85 -14.89 10.52 8.45
C VAL A 85 -15.42 11.56 7.47
N TYR A 86 -15.57 11.16 6.22
CA TYR A 86 -16.14 11.95 5.13
C TYR A 86 -17.27 11.16 4.49
N GLU A 87 -18.38 11.83 4.16
CA GLU A 87 -19.53 11.15 3.56
C GLU A 87 -20.35 12.10 2.69
N PHE A 88 -20.47 11.78 1.40
CA PHE A 88 -21.05 12.67 0.41
C PHE A 88 -21.61 11.93 -0.82
N GLY A 89 -22.24 12.66 -1.72
CA GLY A 89 -23.05 12.11 -2.81
C GLY A 89 -24.53 11.94 -2.43
N PRO A 90 -25.42 11.54 -3.35
CA PRO A 90 -26.86 11.42 -3.11
C PRO A 90 -27.18 10.45 -1.97
N THR A 91 -28.13 10.79 -1.08
CA THR A 91 -28.50 9.93 0.07
C THR A 91 -29.18 8.63 -0.34
N THR A 92 -29.78 8.60 -1.53
CA THR A 92 -30.36 7.41 -2.17
C THR A 92 -29.37 6.70 -3.10
N GLY A 93 -28.15 7.22 -3.23
CA GLY A 93 -27.13 6.69 -4.12
C GLY A 93 -26.60 5.34 -3.65
N ARG A 94 -26.12 4.54 -4.61
CA ARG A 94 -25.43 3.29 -4.35
C ARG A 94 -24.25 3.52 -3.41
N LYS A 95 -24.27 2.88 -2.23
CA LYS A 95 -23.31 3.11 -1.14
C LYS A 95 -21.98 2.42 -1.39
N ILE A 96 -20.87 3.16 -1.27
CA ILE A 96 -19.51 2.63 -1.30
C ILE A 96 -18.66 3.20 -0.15
N LEU A 97 -18.00 2.30 0.59
CA LEU A 97 -17.01 2.66 1.61
C LEU A 97 -15.61 2.40 1.06
N PHE A 98 -14.73 3.39 1.20
CA PHE A 98 -13.32 3.24 0.86
C PHE A 98 -12.41 3.13 2.10
N ILE A 99 -11.39 2.27 1.99
CA ILE A 99 -10.30 2.13 2.96
C ILE A 99 -8.96 2.39 2.24
N HIS A 100 -8.19 3.36 2.74
CA HIS A 100 -6.92 3.80 2.14
C HIS A 100 -5.71 2.95 2.58
N GLY A 101 -4.53 3.30 2.05
CA GLY A 101 -3.26 2.56 2.22
C GLY A 101 -2.54 2.77 3.55
N ILE A 102 -1.28 2.33 3.64
CA ILE A 102 -0.57 2.30 4.92
C ILE A 102 -0.03 3.66 5.35
N SER A 103 0.60 4.40 4.44
CA SER A 103 1.37 5.62 4.75
C SER A 103 0.61 6.92 4.49
N THR A 104 -0.57 6.83 3.88
CA THR A 104 -1.31 7.97 3.32
C THR A 104 -2.59 8.28 4.12
N SER A 105 -3.40 9.21 3.65
CA SER A 105 -4.77 9.47 4.12
C SER A 105 -5.76 9.09 3.02
N CYS A 106 -7.07 9.33 3.23
CA CYS A 106 -8.05 9.12 2.16
C CYS A 106 -7.84 10.02 0.92
N GLN A 107 -6.88 10.96 0.97
CA GLN A 107 -6.45 11.77 -0.17
C GLN A 107 -6.06 10.96 -1.41
N THR A 108 -5.50 9.75 -1.26
CA THR A 108 -5.13 8.89 -2.40
C THR A 108 -6.32 8.46 -3.26
N LEU A 109 -7.52 8.48 -2.69
CA LEU A 109 -8.75 8.05 -3.34
C LEU A 109 -9.56 9.22 -3.89
N THR A 110 -8.99 10.43 -3.92
CA THR A 110 -9.69 11.67 -4.31
C THR A 110 -10.43 11.54 -5.64
N LYS A 111 -9.73 11.09 -6.69
CA LYS A 111 -10.31 11.01 -8.04
C LYS A 111 -11.43 9.98 -8.12
N LEU A 112 -11.26 8.80 -7.49
CA LEU A 112 -12.28 7.76 -7.44
C LEU A 112 -13.50 8.21 -6.65
N ALA A 113 -13.30 8.82 -5.48
CA ALA A 113 -14.37 9.26 -4.60
C ALA A 113 -15.25 10.33 -5.25
N TYR A 114 -14.65 11.37 -5.83
CA TYR A 114 -15.40 12.38 -6.58
C TYR A 114 -16.01 11.81 -7.87
N GLY A 115 -15.30 10.95 -8.59
CA GLY A 115 -15.79 10.30 -9.80
C GLY A 115 -17.03 9.44 -9.57
N LEU A 116 -17.09 8.68 -8.48
CA LEU A 116 -18.26 7.89 -8.11
C LEU A 116 -19.41 8.76 -7.57
N ALA A 117 -19.12 9.79 -6.77
CA ALA A 117 -20.15 10.71 -6.33
C ALA A 117 -20.82 11.45 -7.52
N ALA A 118 -20.03 11.81 -8.54
CA ALA A 118 -20.54 12.39 -9.79
C ALA A 118 -21.40 11.40 -10.60
N ARG A 119 -21.15 10.10 -10.47
CA ARG A 119 -21.97 9.00 -11.02
C ARG A 119 -23.18 8.64 -10.15
N GLY A 120 -23.49 9.43 -9.12
CA GLY A 120 -24.67 9.23 -8.28
C GLY A 120 -24.48 8.27 -7.10
N HIS A 121 -23.26 7.82 -6.82
CA HIS A 121 -22.98 6.98 -5.66
C HIS A 121 -22.95 7.79 -4.35
N ARG A 122 -23.30 7.13 -3.26
CA ARG A 122 -23.05 7.62 -1.89
C ARG A 122 -21.69 7.12 -1.44
N VAL A 123 -20.75 8.02 -1.22
CA VAL A 123 -19.36 7.68 -0.92
C VAL A 123 -19.05 7.98 0.54
N MET A 124 -18.40 7.03 1.22
CA MET A 124 -17.82 7.22 2.55
C MET A 124 -16.32 6.91 2.53
N LEU A 125 -15.53 7.74 3.20
CA LEU A 125 -14.11 7.52 3.45
C LEU A 125 -13.78 7.87 4.90
N PHE A 126 -12.70 7.33 5.42
CA PHE A 126 -12.19 7.73 6.73
C PHE A 126 -10.67 7.64 6.76
N ASP A 127 -10.06 8.44 7.62
CA ASP A 127 -8.63 8.33 7.87
C ASP A 127 -8.35 7.22 8.88
N LEU A 128 -7.57 6.20 8.51
CA LEU A 128 -7.08 5.17 9.43
C LEU A 128 -6.41 5.79 10.67
N PHE A 129 -6.52 5.15 11.83
CA PHE A 129 -5.96 5.65 13.08
C PHE A 129 -4.46 5.99 12.95
N GLY A 130 -4.06 7.16 13.43
CA GLY A 130 -2.69 7.67 13.26
C GLY A 130 -2.37 8.18 11.85
N ARG A 131 -3.35 8.29 10.95
CA ARG A 131 -3.20 8.90 9.62
C ARG A 131 -4.18 10.04 9.45
N GLY A 132 -3.84 10.91 8.51
CA GLY A 132 -4.60 12.11 8.20
C GLY A 132 -4.94 12.90 9.46
N PHE A 133 -6.23 13.06 9.71
CA PHE A 133 -6.75 13.82 10.84
C PHE A 133 -7.27 12.96 12.00
N SER A 134 -7.18 11.63 11.92
CA SER A 134 -7.58 10.73 13.00
C SER A 134 -6.55 10.71 14.14
N ASP A 135 -7.01 10.51 15.37
CA ASP A 135 -6.11 10.23 16.51
C ASP A 135 -5.33 8.92 16.26
N GLY A 136 -4.17 8.79 16.90
CA GLY A 136 -3.42 7.53 16.96
C GLY A 136 -3.83 6.66 18.14
N VAL A 137 -3.71 5.34 17.99
CA VAL A 137 -3.97 4.35 19.06
C VAL A 137 -2.64 3.84 19.59
N GLY A 138 -2.26 4.21 20.80
CA GLY A 138 -0.90 3.93 21.30
C GLY A 138 -0.74 2.60 22.02
N ASP A 139 -1.82 2.02 22.54
CA ASP A 139 -1.79 0.85 23.43
C ASP A 139 -2.29 -0.46 22.79
N LEU A 140 -2.66 -0.43 21.51
CA LEU A 140 -3.16 -1.60 20.78
C LEU A 140 -2.37 -1.86 19.48
N PRO A 141 -2.30 -3.13 19.04
CA PRO A 141 -1.76 -3.46 17.73
C PRO A 141 -2.65 -2.91 16.61
N HIS A 142 -2.02 -2.34 15.59
CA HIS A 142 -2.69 -1.89 14.37
C HIS A 142 -2.88 -3.06 13.40
N ASP A 143 -3.77 -3.98 13.80
CA ASP A 143 -4.08 -5.19 13.07
C ASP A 143 -5.45 -5.12 12.36
N ALA A 144 -5.85 -6.22 11.72
CA ALA A 144 -7.15 -6.32 11.07
C ALA A 144 -8.33 -6.04 12.03
N ARG A 145 -8.23 -6.42 13.32
CA ARG A 145 -9.31 -6.23 14.30
C ARG A 145 -9.51 -4.75 14.58
N LEU A 146 -8.43 -3.99 14.76
CA LEU A 146 -8.51 -2.55 14.97
C LEU A 146 -9.11 -1.84 13.75
N TYR A 147 -8.61 -2.13 12.55
CA TYR A 147 -9.07 -1.44 11.34
C TYR A 147 -10.49 -1.83 10.91
N VAL A 148 -10.89 -3.10 11.07
CA VAL A 148 -12.28 -3.51 10.85
C VAL A 148 -13.19 -2.82 11.86
N SER A 149 -12.79 -2.74 13.15
CA SER A 149 -13.55 -1.99 14.16
C SER A 149 -13.67 -0.52 13.81
N GLN A 150 -12.62 0.08 13.25
CA GLN A 150 -12.63 1.46 12.79
C GLN A 150 -13.62 1.66 11.63
N ALA A 151 -13.63 0.76 10.64
CA ALA A 151 -14.60 0.79 9.55
C ALA A 151 -16.05 0.68 10.07
N LEU A 152 -16.31 -0.21 11.03
CA LEU A 152 -17.62 -0.32 11.68
C LEU A 152 -18.02 0.97 12.40
N CYS A 153 -17.08 1.64 13.08
CA CYS A 153 -17.35 2.96 13.70
C CYS A 153 -17.71 4.02 12.65
N ALA A 154 -17.03 4.04 11.50
CA ALA A 154 -17.36 4.95 10.40
C ALA A 154 -18.79 4.70 9.89
N LEU A 155 -19.14 3.44 9.60
CA LEU A 155 -20.48 3.04 9.15
C LEU A 155 -21.56 3.40 10.17
N ALA A 156 -21.33 3.10 11.45
CA ALA A 156 -22.27 3.41 12.53
C ALA A 156 -22.45 4.92 12.79
N SER A 157 -21.51 5.75 12.36
CA SER A 157 -21.61 7.21 12.51
C SER A 157 -22.50 7.89 11.47
N SER A 158 -22.92 7.17 10.44
CA SER A 158 -23.78 7.70 9.38
C SER A 158 -25.24 7.79 9.85
N PRO A 159 -25.99 8.83 9.44
CA PRO A 159 -27.44 8.88 9.65
C PRO A 159 -28.21 7.90 8.73
N LEU A 160 -27.58 7.43 7.65
CA LEU A 160 -28.13 6.41 6.74
C LEU A 160 -27.78 5.00 7.25
N SER A 161 -28.66 4.03 6.99
CA SER A 161 -28.38 2.62 7.25
C SER A 161 -27.45 2.05 6.17
N TRP A 162 -26.19 1.78 6.51
CA TRP A 162 -25.21 1.21 5.56
C TRP A 162 -25.18 -0.31 5.51
N MET A 163 -25.46 -0.96 6.63
CA MET A 163 -25.30 -2.42 6.79
C MET A 163 -26.62 -3.19 6.70
N ASP A 164 -27.72 -2.53 6.34
CA ASP A 164 -29.00 -3.22 6.16
C ASP A 164 -28.98 -4.06 4.88
N GLY A 165 -28.75 -5.36 5.07
CA GLY A 165 -28.74 -6.36 4.01
C GLY A 165 -30.07 -6.48 3.24
N SER A 166 -31.20 -6.05 3.83
CA SER A 166 -32.48 -5.99 3.12
C SER A 166 -32.52 -4.89 2.05
N THR A 167 -31.67 -3.87 2.19
CA THR A 167 -31.44 -2.81 1.19
C THR A 167 -30.22 -3.10 0.29
N GLY A 168 -29.78 -4.36 0.24
CA GLY A 168 -28.68 -4.79 -0.62
C GLY A 168 -27.29 -4.37 -0.15
N GLY A 169 -27.10 -4.00 1.13
CA GLY A 169 -25.80 -3.72 1.73
C GLY A 169 -25.04 -2.54 1.10
N PHE A 170 -23.71 -2.57 1.17
CA PHE A 170 -22.83 -1.55 0.59
C PHE A 170 -21.65 -2.17 -0.15
N ASP A 171 -21.07 -1.43 -1.10
CA ASP A 171 -19.83 -1.82 -1.77
C ASP A 171 -18.62 -1.43 -0.92
N LEU A 172 -17.62 -2.29 -0.84
CA LEU A 172 -16.42 -2.06 -0.05
C LEU A 172 -15.20 -2.05 -0.97
N ALA A 173 -14.51 -0.92 -1.03
CA ALA A 173 -13.29 -0.75 -1.79
C ALA A 173 -12.08 -0.53 -0.88
N GLY A 174 -11.03 -1.33 -1.07
CA GLY A 174 -9.79 -1.22 -0.31
C GLY A 174 -8.58 -1.05 -1.21
N TYR A 175 -7.76 -0.02 -0.94
CA TYR A 175 -6.49 0.22 -1.63
C TYR A 175 -5.29 -0.23 -0.78
N SER A 176 -4.38 -1.03 -1.35
CA SER A 176 -3.15 -1.46 -0.67
C SER A 176 -3.46 -2.15 0.67
N LEU A 177 -2.92 -1.65 1.80
CA LEU A 177 -3.31 -2.11 3.14
C LEU A 177 -4.83 -2.15 3.33
N GLY A 178 -5.55 -1.14 2.84
CA GLY A 178 -7.00 -1.06 2.91
C GLY A 178 -7.69 -2.24 2.20
N GLY A 179 -7.06 -2.81 1.17
CA GLY A 179 -7.51 -4.04 0.52
C GLY A 179 -7.39 -5.26 1.45
N GLY A 180 -6.27 -5.39 2.16
CA GLY A 180 -6.09 -6.44 3.17
C GLY A 180 -7.12 -6.32 4.31
N VAL A 181 -7.40 -5.09 4.77
CA VAL A 181 -8.46 -4.83 5.76
C VAL A 181 -9.84 -5.16 5.19
N ALA A 182 -10.11 -4.79 3.93
CA ALA A 182 -11.39 -5.04 3.26
C ALA A 182 -11.68 -6.54 3.09
N VAL A 183 -10.66 -7.36 2.81
CA VAL A 183 -10.78 -8.84 2.80
C VAL A 183 -11.24 -9.36 4.16
N HIS A 184 -10.62 -8.89 5.25
CA HIS A 184 -11.03 -9.29 6.62
C HIS A 184 -12.44 -8.83 6.97
N PHE A 185 -12.81 -7.62 6.57
CA PHE A 185 -14.17 -7.11 6.76
C PHE A 185 -15.19 -7.98 6.00
N ALA A 186 -14.97 -8.21 4.71
CA ALA A 186 -15.87 -8.98 3.87
C ALA A 186 -15.97 -10.45 4.27
N ALA A 187 -14.87 -11.06 4.75
CA ALA A 187 -14.88 -12.40 5.32
C ALA A 187 -15.69 -12.49 6.62
N SER A 188 -15.75 -11.41 7.40
CA SER A 188 -16.46 -11.37 8.69
C SER A 188 -17.93 -11.00 8.54
N PHE A 189 -18.27 -10.18 7.53
CA PHE A 189 -19.61 -9.66 7.30
C PHE A 189 -20.10 -9.86 5.85
N PRO A 190 -20.05 -11.10 5.30
CA PRO A 190 -20.28 -11.36 3.89
C PRO A 190 -21.68 -10.93 3.40
N ALA A 191 -22.70 -11.00 4.27
CA ALA A 191 -24.07 -10.61 3.94
C ALA A 191 -24.29 -9.08 3.82
N THR A 192 -23.37 -8.26 4.35
CA THR A 192 -23.50 -6.79 4.33
C THR A 192 -22.68 -6.13 3.22
N VAL A 193 -21.66 -6.84 2.72
CA VAL A 193 -20.78 -6.35 1.65
C VAL A 193 -21.34 -6.83 0.31
N ARG A 194 -21.99 -5.92 -0.42
CA ARG A 194 -22.58 -6.18 -1.73
C ARG A 194 -21.53 -6.59 -2.75
N SER A 195 -20.55 -5.73 -2.97
CA SER A 195 -19.38 -6.03 -3.80
C SER A 195 -18.09 -5.68 -3.05
N LEU A 196 -17.05 -6.47 -3.26
CA LEU A 196 -15.71 -6.26 -2.71
C LEU A 196 -14.77 -5.86 -3.85
N ILE A 197 -14.19 -4.67 -3.76
CA ILE A 197 -13.26 -4.12 -4.74
C ILE A 197 -11.87 -4.00 -4.11
N LEU A 198 -10.90 -4.69 -4.69
CA LEU A 198 -9.54 -4.75 -4.21
C LEU A 198 -8.61 -4.06 -5.20
N LEU A 199 -8.06 -2.91 -4.81
CA LEU A 199 -7.15 -2.11 -5.63
C LEU A 199 -5.72 -2.32 -5.13
N ALA A 200 -4.87 -3.00 -5.90
CA ALA A 200 -3.52 -3.43 -5.47
C ALA A 200 -3.48 -3.93 -4.00
N PRO A 201 -4.35 -4.88 -3.60
CA PRO A 201 -4.54 -5.22 -2.19
C PRO A 201 -3.30 -5.86 -1.57
N ALA A 202 -3.05 -5.55 -0.30
CA ALA A 202 -2.14 -6.33 0.53
C ALA A 202 -2.79 -7.65 1.00
N GLY A 203 -2.02 -8.51 1.66
CA GLY A 203 -2.48 -9.75 2.29
C GLY A 203 -1.82 -11.01 1.75
N MET A 204 -1.49 -11.00 0.46
CA MET A 204 -0.80 -12.10 -0.24
C MET A 204 0.62 -11.73 -0.66
N ILE A 205 1.21 -10.71 -0.01
CA ILE A 205 2.60 -10.35 -0.29
C ILE A 205 3.50 -11.48 0.24
N ARG A 206 4.33 -12.04 -0.64
CA ARG A 206 5.26 -13.13 -0.33
C ARG A 206 6.27 -12.71 0.74
N LYS A 207 6.55 -13.60 1.69
CA LYS A 207 7.46 -13.33 2.82
C LYS A 207 8.91 -13.17 2.35
N GLU A 208 9.25 -13.79 1.24
CA GLU A 208 10.56 -13.80 0.60
C GLU A 208 10.93 -12.39 0.08
N SER A 209 9.93 -11.57 -0.23
CA SER A 209 10.12 -10.16 -0.57
C SER A 209 10.71 -9.38 0.60
N PHE A 210 10.39 -9.78 1.84
CA PHE A 210 10.86 -9.17 3.08
C PHE A 210 12.12 -9.90 3.55
N GLY A 211 13.28 -9.54 2.99
CA GLY A 211 14.56 -10.20 3.32
C GLY A 211 14.74 -10.47 4.83
N ALA A 212 15.26 -11.65 5.18
CA ALA A 212 15.22 -12.22 6.54
C ALA A 212 15.66 -11.29 7.67
N VAL A 213 16.70 -10.48 7.43
CA VAL A 213 17.22 -9.48 8.38
C VAL A 213 16.19 -8.38 8.65
N THR A 214 15.47 -7.94 7.63
CA THR A 214 14.46 -6.90 7.81
C THR A 214 13.25 -7.42 8.53
N ARG A 215 12.79 -8.63 8.18
CA ARG A 215 11.74 -9.31 8.93
C ARG A 215 12.14 -9.43 10.41
N PHE A 216 13.35 -9.86 10.70
CA PHE A 216 13.85 -9.93 12.07
C PHE A 216 13.85 -8.55 12.77
N VAL A 217 14.32 -7.49 12.11
CA VAL A 217 14.36 -6.14 12.68
C VAL A 217 12.97 -5.58 13.02
N PHE A 218 11.99 -5.76 12.13
CA PHE A 218 10.65 -5.20 12.30
C PHE A 218 9.73 -6.07 13.17
N THR A 219 9.92 -7.39 13.18
CA THR A 219 9.07 -8.35 13.89
C THR A 219 9.63 -8.75 15.26
N ALA A 220 10.95 -8.79 15.46
CA ALA A 220 11.53 -9.30 16.71
C ALA A 220 11.44 -8.33 17.91
N GLY A 221 11.07 -7.05 17.67
CA GLY A 221 11.01 -6.03 18.73
C GLY A 221 12.37 -5.70 19.38
N LEU A 222 13.47 -6.24 18.84
CA LEU A 222 14.82 -6.11 19.37
C LEU A 222 15.44 -4.74 19.07
N VAL A 223 14.96 -4.06 18.03
CA VAL A 223 15.40 -2.69 17.75
C VAL A 223 14.59 -1.73 18.62
N PRO A 224 15.27 -0.85 19.39
CA PRO A 224 14.63 0.22 20.14
C PRO A 224 13.64 1.01 19.30
N GLU A 225 12.43 1.20 19.82
CA GLU A 225 11.36 1.86 19.09
C GLU A 225 11.76 3.28 18.66
N ARG A 226 12.47 4.03 19.51
CA ARG A 226 12.94 5.38 19.16
C ARG A 226 13.97 5.39 18.04
N VAL A 227 14.84 4.39 17.99
CA VAL A 227 15.84 4.25 16.92
C VAL A 227 15.13 3.90 15.62
N LEU A 228 14.19 2.95 15.67
CA LEU A 228 13.41 2.56 14.51
C LEU A 228 12.53 3.71 14.00
N ALA A 229 11.88 4.44 14.89
CA ALA A 229 11.11 5.64 14.56
C ALA A 229 11.99 6.72 13.93
N ALA A 230 13.21 6.95 14.45
CA ALA A 230 14.15 7.91 13.86
C ALA A 230 14.60 7.49 12.45
N LEU A 231 14.93 6.21 12.24
CA LEU A 231 15.28 5.65 10.93
C LEU A 231 14.11 5.75 9.94
N THR A 232 12.91 5.43 10.38
CA THR A 232 11.68 5.52 9.59
C THR A 232 11.41 6.97 9.19
N ARG A 233 11.47 7.93 10.13
CA ARG A 233 11.33 9.37 9.81
C ARG A 233 12.39 9.83 8.80
N TRP A 234 13.65 9.49 9.05
CA TRP A 234 14.76 9.87 8.17
C TRP A 234 14.58 9.33 6.75
N LYS A 235 14.14 8.07 6.60
CA LYS A 235 13.92 7.47 5.27
C LYS A 235 12.68 8.05 4.56
N LEU A 236 11.56 8.22 5.26
CA LEU A 236 10.33 8.76 4.66
C LEU A 236 10.48 10.25 4.26
N GLN A 237 11.42 10.98 4.88
CA GLN A 237 11.74 12.37 4.52
C GLN A 237 12.63 12.49 3.27
N LYS A 238 13.38 11.44 2.89
CA LYS A 238 14.29 11.54 1.74
C LYS A 238 13.51 11.60 0.43
N PRO A 239 13.75 12.58 -0.46
CA PRO A 239 13.33 12.47 -1.84
C PRO A 239 14.06 11.27 -2.47
N ILE A 240 13.31 10.36 -3.09
CA ILE A 240 13.90 9.22 -3.76
C ILE A 240 14.67 9.77 -4.97
N ALA A 241 16.00 9.82 -4.84
CA ALA A 241 16.88 10.02 -5.97
C ALA A 241 16.54 8.91 -6.99
N SER A 242 16.15 9.35 -8.18
CA SER A 242 15.66 8.53 -9.28
C SER A 242 16.33 7.16 -9.38
N ALA A 243 15.56 6.10 -9.13
CA ALA A 243 15.92 4.75 -9.54
C ALA A 243 16.07 4.63 -11.08
N ALA A 244 15.76 5.70 -11.84
CA ALA A 244 16.08 5.85 -13.25
C ALA A 244 17.58 5.83 -13.58
N ALA A 245 18.48 5.94 -12.59
CA ALA A 245 19.93 6.01 -12.82
C ALA A 245 20.66 4.65 -12.87
N LYS A 246 19.97 3.50 -12.74
CA LYS A 246 20.59 2.17 -12.91
C LYS A 246 19.78 1.27 -13.84
N ARG A 247 19.78 1.59 -15.14
CA ARG A 247 19.62 0.56 -16.17
C ARG A 247 20.97 -0.15 -16.38
N PRO A 248 21.03 -1.50 -16.41
CA PRO A 248 22.23 -2.22 -16.84
C PRO A 248 22.56 -1.84 -18.29
N ARG A 249 23.85 -1.62 -18.57
CA ARG A 249 24.40 -1.16 -19.85
C ARG A 249 24.27 -2.14 -21.04
N GLN A 250 23.39 -3.14 -21.00
CA GLN A 250 23.36 -4.22 -22.00
C GLN A 250 22.32 -4.07 -23.12
N GLN A 251 21.46 -3.04 -23.13
CA GLN A 251 20.49 -2.83 -24.23
C GLN A 251 20.81 -1.62 -25.13
N GLN A 252 21.89 -0.88 -24.90
CA GLN A 252 22.27 0.27 -25.74
C GLN A 252 23.28 -0.05 -26.86
N GLN A 253 23.67 -1.32 -27.02
CA GLN A 253 24.63 -1.74 -28.06
C GLN A 253 24.01 -2.38 -29.31
N GLN A 254 22.69 -2.63 -29.34
CA GLN A 254 22.01 -3.16 -30.53
C GLN A 254 21.21 -2.10 -31.33
N GLN A 255 21.19 -0.84 -30.90
CA GLN A 255 20.54 0.26 -31.62
C GLN A 255 21.53 1.27 -32.25
N LYS A 256 22.84 0.98 -32.25
CA LYS A 256 23.86 1.87 -32.84
C LYS A 256 24.56 1.34 -34.10
N GLU A 257 24.18 0.18 -34.61
CA GLU A 257 24.72 -0.36 -35.88
C GLU A 257 23.78 -0.19 -37.09
N GLY A 258 22.65 0.51 -36.93
CA GLY A 258 21.68 0.71 -38.00
C GLY A 258 21.40 2.19 -38.28
N GLU A 259 22.41 3.00 -38.57
CA GLU A 259 22.15 4.31 -39.22
C GLU A 259 23.38 4.79 -40.02
N THR A 260 23.19 4.78 -41.33
CA THR A 260 24.10 5.11 -42.43
C THR A 260 24.55 6.58 -42.46
N LYS A 261 25.80 6.82 -42.87
CA LYS A 261 26.28 8.12 -43.37
C LYS A 261 26.38 8.12 -44.90
N PRO A 262 26.05 9.24 -45.59
CA PRO A 262 26.00 9.31 -47.06
C PRO A 262 27.33 9.77 -47.68
N LEU A 263 27.55 9.45 -48.96
CA LEU A 263 27.51 10.40 -50.10
C LEU A 263 28.40 9.94 -51.29
N LEU A 264 27.79 9.79 -52.49
CA LEU A 264 28.30 9.97 -53.89
C LEU A 264 29.53 9.11 -54.34
N THR A 265 29.70 8.55 -55.54
CA THR A 265 29.15 8.75 -56.90
C THR A 265 29.61 7.58 -57.81
N ALA A 266 28.99 7.47 -58.99
CA ALA A 266 29.51 6.92 -60.26
C ALA A 266 29.40 5.41 -60.56
N ALA A 267 28.34 5.08 -61.31
CA ALA A 267 28.31 4.53 -62.68
C ALA A 267 29.26 3.41 -63.16
N ASN A 268 28.65 2.57 -64.01
CA ASN A 268 29.16 1.49 -64.88
C ASN A 268 29.25 0.12 -64.16
N GLY A 269 28.58 -0.96 -64.57
CA GLY A 269 28.03 -1.32 -65.88
C GLY A 269 28.95 -2.35 -66.55
N ALA A 270 28.56 -3.63 -66.54
CA ALA A 270 28.91 -4.75 -67.45
C ALA A 270 28.71 -6.08 -66.69
N GLU A 271 27.78 -6.94 -67.13
CA GLU A 271 28.04 -8.20 -67.87
C GLU A 271 28.67 -9.29 -66.98
N GLY A 272 28.25 -10.55 -66.94
CA GLY A 272 27.31 -11.34 -67.70
C GLY A 272 27.56 -12.84 -67.39
N GLN A 273 26.61 -13.68 -67.81
CA GLN A 273 26.73 -15.13 -68.10
C GLN A 273 26.84 -16.18 -66.97
N GLU A 274 25.67 -16.78 -66.72
CA GLU A 274 25.27 -18.18 -67.02
C GLU A 274 26.27 -19.36 -67.04
N GLY A 275 25.80 -20.46 -66.44
CA GLY A 275 26.08 -21.86 -66.81
C GLY A 275 27.07 -22.57 -65.87
N SER A 276 26.97 -23.85 -65.52
CA SER A 276 26.08 -24.95 -65.90
C SER A 276 26.50 -26.18 -65.05
N HIS A 277 25.51 -26.99 -64.67
CA HIS A 277 25.50 -28.45 -64.42
C HIS A 277 26.56 -29.19 -63.58
N GLY A 278 26.04 -30.01 -62.66
CA GLY A 278 26.71 -31.22 -62.17
C GLY A 278 25.84 -31.99 -61.17
N ARG A 279 25.22 -33.08 -61.61
CA ARG A 279 24.34 -33.99 -60.84
C ARG A 279 25.14 -35.23 -60.45
N ALA A 280 25.08 -35.67 -59.18
CA ALA A 280 24.84 -37.06 -58.75
C ALA A 280 25.32 -37.39 -57.31
N VAL A 281 24.34 -37.85 -56.50
CA VAL A 281 24.31 -39.08 -55.67
C VAL A 281 25.37 -39.31 -54.57
N GLY A 282 24.90 -39.53 -53.33
CA GLY A 282 25.56 -40.46 -52.40
C GLY A 282 25.52 -40.10 -50.90
N SER A 283 24.48 -40.58 -50.22
CA SER A 283 24.44 -41.13 -48.83
C SER A 283 25.23 -40.51 -47.65
N GLU A 284 24.45 -40.22 -46.60
CA GLU A 284 24.73 -40.47 -45.17
C GLU A 284 25.78 -39.65 -44.41
N LYS A 285 25.29 -38.63 -43.69
CA LYS A 285 25.37 -38.43 -42.22
C LYS A 285 25.34 -36.93 -41.94
N ALA A 286 24.19 -36.44 -41.44
CA ALA A 286 24.10 -35.09 -40.89
C ALA A 286 23.48 -35.17 -39.48
N GLN A 287 24.35 -35.08 -38.48
CA GLN A 287 23.98 -34.56 -37.16
C GLN A 287 23.37 -33.16 -37.38
N ARG A 288 22.08 -33.02 -37.11
CA ARG A 288 21.45 -31.71 -36.91
C ARG A 288 21.57 -31.38 -35.43
N GLU A 289 22.50 -30.50 -35.10
CA GLU A 289 22.43 -29.70 -33.88
C GLU A 289 21.20 -28.80 -34.00
N SER A 290 20.13 -29.15 -33.28
CA SER A 290 19.03 -28.24 -33.03
C SER A 290 19.47 -27.22 -31.99
N ASN A 291 19.78 -26.01 -32.42
CA ASN A 291 19.83 -24.84 -31.53
C ASN A 291 18.41 -24.56 -31.01
N GLY A 292 18.06 -25.27 -29.93
CA GLY A 292 16.94 -24.92 -29.08
C GLY A 292 17.38 -23.81 -28.13
N THR A 293 17.23 -22.56 -28.54
CA THR A 293 17.42 -21.41 -27.66
C THR A 293 16.28 -21.41 -26.64
N LYS A 294 16.52 -22.00 -25.47
CA LYS A 294 15.70 -21.80 -24.27
C LYS A 294 15.81 -20.32 -23.89
N HIS A 295 14.79 -19.53 -24.20
CA HIS A 295 14.59 -18.22 -23.59
C HIS A 295 14.23 -18.44 -22.11
N GLN A 296 15.25 -18.52 -21.25
CA GLN A 296 15.08 -18.30 -19.82
C GLN A 296 14.84 -16.80 -19.61
N HIS A 297 13.58 -16.41 -19.45
CA HIS A 297 13.23 -15.15 -18.82
C HIS A 297 13.63 -15.23 -17.34
N GLN A 298 14.85 -14.79 -17.00
CA GLN A 298 15.22 -14.48 -15.62
C GLN A 298 14.57 -13.15 -15.23
N HIS A 299 13.33 -13.20 -14.74
CA HIS A 299 12.78 -12.11 -13.94
C HIS A 299 13.53 -12.10 -12.60
N GLN A 300 14.37 -11.08 -12.40
CA GLN A 300 14.98 -10.84 -11.10
C GLN A 300 13.88 -10.40 -10.12
N HIS A 301 13.43 -11.31 -9.25
CA HIS A 301 12.56 -10.98 -8.13
C HIS A 301 13.21 -9.86 -7.29
N ARG A 302 12.65 -8.65 -7.37
CA ARG A 302 13.10 -7.52 -6.59
C ARG A 302 12.47 -7.62 -5.19
N ALA A 303 13.24 -8.13 -4.23
CA ALA A 303 12.80 -8.23 -2.84
C ALA A 303 12.30 -6.87 -2.30
N SER A 304 11.00 -6.75 -2.02
CA SER A 304 10.38 -5.56 -1.43
C SER A 304 10.41 -5.62 0.10
N ASN A 305 11.24 -4.76 0.69
CA ASN A 305 11.36 -4.55 2.14
C ASN A 305 10.12 -3.79 2.68
N PRO A 306 9.70 -3.95 3.94
CA PRO A 306 8.59 -3.18 4.53
C PRO A 306 8.77 -1.66 4.39
N VAL A 307 10.01 -1.20 4.43
CA VAL A 307 10.36 0.19 4.16
C VAL A 307 10.19 0.53 2.68
N SER A 308 10.48 -0.40 1.76
CA SER A 308 10.25 -0.15 0.34
C SER A 308 8.77 0.01 0.06
N MET A 309 7.89 -0.81 0.65
CA MET A 309 6.43 -0.67 0.54
C MET A 309 5.92 0.70 0.98
N ALA A 310 6.48 1.21 2.08
CA ALA A 310 6.18 2.56 2.56
C ALA A 310 6.66 3.62 1.58
N THR A 311 7.87 3.43 1.03
CA THR A 311 8.48 4.41 0.14
C THR A 311 7.94 4.36 -1.29
N SER A 312 7.30 3.28 -1.73
CA SER A 312 6.67 3.12 -3.05
C SER A 312 5.31 3.78 -3.14
N GLU A 313 4.48 3.71 -2.07
CA GLU A 313 3.35 4.65 -1.92
C GLU A 313 3.82 6.12 -1.93
N ILE A 314 5.12 6.33 -1.72
CA ILE A 314 5.78 7.62 -1.60
C ILE A 314 6.71 7.91 -2.82
N GLN A 315 6.66 7.12 -3.89
CA GLN A 315 7.54 7.32 -5.04
C GLN A 315 7.09 8.51 -5.91
N PRO A 316 8.03 9.35 -6.39
CA PRO A 316 7.69 10.41 -7.33
C PRO A 316 7.33 9.81 -8.71
N PRO A 317 6.31 10.36 -9.41
CA PRO A 317 5.88 9.85 -10.71
C PRO A 317 7.01 9.91 -11.76
N GLN A 318 7.03 8.94 -12.68
CA GLN A 318 7.99 8.92 -13.78
C GLN A 318 7.64 9.98 -14.85
N ALA A 319 8.55 10.95 -14.98
CA ALA A 319 8.72 11.98 -16.02
C ALA A 319 7.51 12.80 -16.54
N GLN A 320 7.65 14.13 -16.35
CA GLN A 320 6.98 15.26 -17.00
C GLN A 320 5.47 15.46 -16.73
N GLU A 321 5.12 16.35 -15.77
CA GLU A 321 3.94 17.27 -15.82
C GLU A 321 3.56 17.92 -14.47
N SER A 322 3.27 19.23 -14.51
CA SER A 322 2.67 20.18 -13.53
C SER A 322 2.87 20.02 -12.01
N ALA A 323 3.14 21.14 -11.30
CA ALA A 323 3.39 21.18 -9.85
C ALA A 323 2.23 20.68 -8.97
N ASP A 324 1.02 20.53 -9.53
CA ASP A 324 -0.25 20.33 -8.82
C ASP A 324 -0.81 18.89 -8.91
N ARG A 325 -0.04 17.93 -9.44
CA ARG A 325 -0.47 16.52 -9.49
C ARG A 325 -0.81 15.98 -8.08
N LEU A 326 -1.92 15.25 -7.96
CA LEU A 326 -2.45 14.71 -6.70
C LEU A 326 -1.42 13.90 -5.92
N GLU A 327 -0.65 13.07 -6.61
CA GLU A 327 0.41 12.22 -6.09
C GLU A 327 1.46 13.07 -5.35
N ARG A 328 1.84 14.23 -5.92
CA ARG A 328 2.78 15.15 -5.27
C ARG A 328 2.19 15.83 -4.02
N ARG A 329 0.88 16.08 -4.01
CA ARG A 329 0.18 16.65 -2.84
C ARG A 329 0.09 15.63 -1.71
N VAL A 330 -0.31 14.40 -2.02
CA VAL A 330 -0.29 13.26 -1.08
C VAL A 330 1.10 13.12 -0.46
N MET A 331 2.12 13.16 -1.31
CA MET A 331 3.51 13.07 -0.90
C MET A 331 3.96 14.15 0.08
N ARG A 332 3.63 15.41 -0.20
CA ARG A 332 3.91 16.52 0.71
C ARG A 332 3.13 16.38 2.00
N TYR A 333 1.90 15.90 1.95
CA TYR A 333 1.09 15.68 3.13
C TYR A 333 1.62 14.53 4.02
N VAL A 334 2.11 13.43 3.44
CA VAL A 334 2.81 12.38 4.22
C VAL A 334 4.01 12.96 4.97
N ARG A 335 4.81 13.81 4.31
CA ARG A 335 5.93 14.51 4.97
C ARG A 335 5.46 15.48 6.05
N TRP A 336 4.31 16.12 5.84
CA TRP A 336 3.69 16.96 6.85
C TRP A 336 3.26 16.14 8.07
N MET A 337 2.63 14.97 7.90
CA MET A 337 2.25 14.07 9.00
C MET A 337 3.45 13.60 9.81
N LEU A 338 4.60 13.34 9.17
CA LEU A 338 5.85 12.98 9.87
C LEU A 338 6.30 14.01 10.91
N THR A 339 5.89 15.28 10.77
CA THR A 339 6.26 16.35 11.69
C THR A 339 5.08 16.74 12.60
N ASN A 340 3.87 16.69 12.07
CA ASN A 340 2.68 17.30 12.69
C ASN A 340 1.71 16.28 13.28
N HIS A 341 1.92 14.99 13.07
CA HIS A 341 1.09 13.93 13.63
C HIS A 341 1.90 12.98 14.52
N ALA A 342 1.77 13.17 15.84
CA ALA A 342 2.51 12.36 16.83
C ALA A 342 2.20 10.85 16.74
N GLY A 343 0.97 10.50 16.35
CA GLY A 343 0.51 9.11 16.18
C GLY A 343 0.97 8.44 14.88
N PHE A 344 1.46 9.18 13.89
CA PHE A 344 1.76 8.62 12.56
C PHE A 344 2.84 7.56 12.58
N VAL A 345 4.01 7.85 13.16
CA VAL A 345 5.11 6.90 13.18
C VAL A 345 4.81 5.66 14.03
N PRO A 346 4.29 5.77 15.27
CA PRO A 346 3.88 4.60 16.06
C PRO A 346 2.84 3.74 15.34
N ALA A 347 1.80 4.34 14.76
CA ALA A 347 0.76 3.63 14.02
C ALA A 347 1.32 2.91 12.79
N PHE A 348 2.12 3.61 11.98
CA PHE A 348 2.80 3.04 10.82
C PHE A 348 3.66 1.82 11.21
N MET A 349 4.48 1.96 12.25
CA MET A 349 5.36 0.90 12.72
C MET A 349 4.59 -0.33 13.24
N SER A 350 3.51 -0.09 13.99
CA SER A 350 2.62 -1.16 14.46
C SER A 350 1.94 -1.86 13.28
N THR A 351 1.55 -1.11 12.26
CA THR A 351 0.90 -1.65 11.05
C THR A 351 1.83 -2.55 10.26
N ILE A 352 3.08 -2.14 10.03
CA ILE A 352 4.08 -3.00 9.36
C ILE A 352 4.26 -4.35 10.08
N ARG A 353 4.09 -4.36 11.41
CA ARG A 353 4.30 -5.55 12.22
C ARG A 353 3.07 -6.46 12.30
N GLU A 354 1.89 -5.88 12.47
CA GLU A 354 0.69 -6.60 12.93
C GLU A 354 -0.46 -6.59 11.90
N ALA A 355 -0.40 -5.73 10.87
CA ALA A 355 -1.50 -5.59 9.91
C ALA A 355 -1.54 -6.73 8.89
N PRO A 356 -2.69 -6.96 8.21
CA PRO A 356 -2.87 -8.06 7.28
C PRO A 356 -2.15 -7.81 5.93
N LEU A 357 -0.82 -7.71 5.96
CA LEU A 357 0.02 -7.43 4.80
C LEU A 357 0.45 -8.72 4.07
N MET A 358 0.62 -9.81 4.80
CA MET A 358 1.20 -11.07 4.32
C MET A 358 0.51 -12.27 4.96
N GLY A 359 0.48 -13.42 4.27
CA GLY A 359 0.02 -14.70 4.83
C GLY A 359 -1.44 -14.67 5.31
N GLN A 360 -2.32 -14.06 4.51
CA GLN A 360 -3.74 -13.91 4.83
C GLN A 360 -4.61 -14.95 4.11
N ASP A 361 -4.03 -16.09 3.74
CA ASP A 361 -4.61 -17.15 2.92
C ASP A 361 -6.01 -17.56 3.40
N ASP A 362 -6.17 -17.78 4.71
CA ASP A 362 -7.46 -18.14 5.32
C ASP A 362 -8.55 -17.08 5.10
N ALA A 363 -8.20 -15.79 5.21
CA ALA A 363 -9.16 -14.71 5.02
C ALA A 363 -9.56 -14.59 3.55
N TRP A 364 -8.61 -14.73 2.63
CA TRP A 364 -8.86 -14.76 1.19
C TRP A 364 -9.71 -15.97 0.79
N SER A 365 -9.41 -17.16 1.32
CA SER A 365 -10.21 -18.38 1.08
C SER A 365 -11.64 -18.25 1.61
N ARG A 366 -11.84 -17.63 2.78
CA ARG A 366 -13.18 -17.30 3.29
C ARG A 366 -13.93 -16.35 2.35
N VAL A 367 -13.28 -15.34 1.79
CA VAL A 367 -13.88 -14.46 0.78
C VAL A 367 -14.32 -15.28 -0.44
N GLY A 368 -13.46 -16.15 -0.97
CA GLY A 368 -13.77 -17.00 -2.13
C GLY A 368 -14.91 -17.99 -1.92
N THR A 369 -15.08 -18.49 -0.68
CA THR A 369 -16.11 -19.50 -0.35
C THR A 369 -17.42 -18.91 0.16
N SER A 370 -17.41 -17.71 0.74
CA SER A 370 -18.60 -17.10 1.36
C SER A 370 -19.32 -16.08 0.48
N ARG A 371 -18.65 -15.53 -0.54
CA ARG A 371 -19.23 -14.52 -1.43
C ARG A 371 -19.77 -15.15 -2.70
N ARG A 372 -20.81 -14.52 -3.27
CA ARG A 372 -21.37 -14.93 -4.56
C ARG A 372 -20.38 -14.67 -5.69
N ALA A 373 -20.31 -15.59 -6.65
CA ALA A 373 -19.56 -15.42 -7.90
C ALA A 373 -19.84 -14.05 -8.53
N GLY A 374 -18.78 -13.36 -8.95
CA GLY A 374 -18.87 -12.06 -9.59
C GLY A 374 -19.11 -10.88 -8.65
N THR A 375 -19.13 -11.08 -7.33
CA THR A 375 -19.25 -9.97 -6.37
C THR A 375 -17.91 -9.50 -5.80
N THR A 376 -16.81 -9.96 -6.37
CA THR A 376 -15.45 -9.57 -6.00
C THR A 376 -14.68 -9.15 -7.24
N CYS A 377 -14.09 -7.97 -7.20
CA CYS A 377 -13.24 -7.40 -8.25
C CYS A 377 -11.84 -7.15 -7.69
N VAL A 378 -10.82 -7.60 -8.42
CA VAL A 378 -9.41 -7.38 -8.11
C VAL A 378 -8.77 -6.65 -9.29
N ILE A 379 -8.21 -5.48 -9.01
CA ILE A 379 -7.51 -4.65 -9.99
C ILE A 379 -6.06 -4.48 -9.52
N LEU A 380 -5.12 -4.89 -10.37
CA LEU A 380 -3.68 -4.83 -10.13
C LEU A 380 -3.00 -3.95 -11.19
N GLY A 381 -1.84 -3.38 -10.86
CA GLY A 381 -0.99 -2.71 -11.83
C GLY A 381 0.04 -3.66 -12.41
N GLN A 382 0.27 -3.63 -13.72
CA GLN A 382 1.29 -4.46 -14.38
C GLN A 382 2.71 -4.14 -13.88
N ASP A 383 2.97 -2.85 -13.63
CA ASP A 383 4.29 -2.33 -13.23
C ASP A 383 4.35 -2.04 -11.72
N ASP A 384 3.45 -2.62 -10.93
CA ASP A 384 3.38 -2.44 -9.49
C ASP A 384 4.64 -3.01 -8.81
N GLU A 385 5.36 -2.15 -8.12
CA GLU A 385 6.64 -2.47 -7.48
C GLU A 385 6.51 -3.11 -6.09
N ILE A 386 5.27 -3.24 -5.58
CA ILE A 386 4.95 -3.85 -4.29
C ILE A 386 4.18 -5.16 -4.49
N ILE A 387 3.15 -5.11 -5.32
CA ILE A 387 2.19 -6.17 -5.56
C ILE A 387 2.51 -6.79 -6.91
N ASP A 388 3.25 -7.89 -6.90
CA ASP A 388 3.59 -8.64 -8.11
C ASP A 388 2.30 -9.31 -8.65
N PRO A 389 1.78 -8.89 -9.81
CA PRO A 389 0.51 -9.39 -10.33
C PRO A 389 0.58 -10.86 -10.73
N GLU A 390 1.74 -11.36 -11.17
CA GLU A 390 1.92 -12.77 -11.53
C GLU A 390 1.91 -13.64 -10.26
N ALA A 391 2.62 -13.20 -9.22
CA ALA A 391 2.60 -13.89 -7.93
C ALA A 391 1.19 -13.88 -7.29
N TYR A 392 0.46 -12.78 -7.40
CA TYR A 392 -0.92 -12.69 -6.92
C TYR A 392 -1.87 -13.58 -7.72
N GLU A 393 -1.67 -13.71 -9.03
CA GLU A 393 -2.45 -14.65 -9.84
C GLU A 393 -2.17 -16.11 -9.45
N GLU A 394 -0.93 -16.45 -9.09
CA GLU A 394 -0.57 -17.79 -8.61
C GLU A 394 -1.15 -18.08 -7.22
N ASP A 395 -1.00 -17.14 -6.27
CA ASP A 395 -1.25 -17.40 -4.85
C ASP A 395 -2.68 -17.02 -4.42
N ALA A 396 -3.22 -15.90 -4.93
CA ALA A 396 -4.45 -15.30 -4.41
C ALA A 396 -5.69 -15.69 -5.21
N LEU A 397 -5.58 -15.77 -6.54
CA LEU A 397 -6.70 -16.09 -7.42
C LEU A 397 -7.32 -17.48 -7.15
N PRO A 398 -6.55 -18.56 -6.88
CA PRO A 398 -7.14 -19.85 -6.53
C PRO A 398 -7.93 -19.80 -5.22
N LEU A 399 -7.47 -19.02 -4.23
CA LEU A 399 -8.17 -18.85 -2.95
C LEU A 399 -9.52 -18.13 -3.12
N LEU A 400 -9.63 -17.28 -4.14
CA LEU A 400 -10.88 -16.61 -4.53
C LEU A 400 -11.78 -17.47 -5.44
N GLY A 401 -11.39 -18.72 -5.73
CA GLY A 401 -12.17 -19.64 -6.57
C GLY A 401 -11.91 -19.52 -8.08
N GLY A 402 -10.89 -18.79 -8.49
CA GLY A 402 -10.46 -18.68 -9.90
C GLY A 402 -11.20 -17.61 -10.71
N ARG A 403 -10.82 -17.47 -12.00
CA ARG A 403 -11.30 -16.40 -12.90
C ARG A 403 -12.81 -16.43 -13.18
N SER A 404 -13.46 -17.57 -12.94
CA SER A 404 -14.92 -17.69 -13.08
C SER A 404 -15.68 -17.13 -11.88
N GLN A 405 -15.02 -16.92 -10.73
CA GLN A 405 -15.64 -16.45 -9.50
C GLN A 405 -15.38 -14.96 -9.25
N VAL A 406 -14.28 -14.41 -9.78
CA VAL A 406 -13.89 -13.02 -9.52
C VAL A 406 -13.53 -12.30 -10.81
N ARG A 407 -13.84 -11.01 -10.84
CA ARG A 407 -13.38 -10.12 -11.90
C ARG A 407 -11.92 -9.76 -11.63
N TRP A 408 -11.01 -10.26 -12.47
CA TRP A 408 -9.57 -10.11 -12.29
C TRP A 408 -8.98 -9.26 -13.42
N ARG A 409 -8.42 -8.09 -13.08
CA ARG A 409 -7.89 -7.12 -14.04
C ARG A 409 -6.49 -6.70 -13.67
N VAL A 410 -5.65 -6.56 -14.70
CA VAL A 410 -4.30 -6.04 -14.60
C VAL A 410 -4.19 -4.88 -15.58
N PHE A 411 -3.98 -3.67 -15.06
CA PHE A 411 -3.86 -2.47 -15.87
C PHE A 411 -2.45 -2.36 -16.44
N PRO A 412 -2.30 -2.20 -17.78
CA PRO A 412 -1.00 -2.05 -18.40
C PRO A 412 -0.37 -0.72 -18.01
N ALA A 413 0.96 -0.68 -17.89
CA ALA A 413 1.71 0.54 -17.53
C ALA A 413 1.30 1.20 -16.19
N ALA A 414 0.60 0.48 -15.32
CA ALA A 414 0.13 0.97 -14.05
C ALA A 414 1.04 0.52 -12.89
N SER A 415 1.55 1.48 -12.13
CA SER A 415 2.31 1.29 -10.88
C SER A 415 1.37 1.15 -9.66
N HIS A 416 1.94 0.98 -8.47
CA HIS A 416 1.15 0.83 -7.24
C HIS A 416 0.19 2.01 -6.94
N ASP A 417 0.48 3.19 -7.50
CA ASP A 417 -0.27 4.43 -7.32
C ASP A 417 -1.43 4.60 -8.33
N PHE A 418 -1.81 3.54 -9.07
CA PHE A 418 -2.85 3.58 -10.08
C PHE A 418 -4.21 4.13 -9.65
N PRO A 419 -4.67 4.04 -8.39
CA PRO A 419 -5.89 4.72 -7.98
C PRO A 419 -5.85 6.25 -8.15
N MET A 420 -4.66 6.84 -8.22
CA MET A 420 -4.44 8.25 -8.55
C MET A 420 -4.10 8.47 -10.04
N THR A 421 -3.31 7.58 -10.64
CA THR A 421 -2.80 7.78 -12.01
C THR A 421 -3.75 7.28 -13.10
N HIS A 422 -4.50 6.20 -12.84
CA HIS A 422 -5.44 5.52 -13.75
C HIS A 422 -6.87 5.54 -13.20
N ALA A 423 -7.27 6.68 -12.61
CA ALA A 423 -8.56 6.79 -11.94
C ALA A 423 -9.76 6.68 -12.89
N GLU A 424 -9.66 7.22 -14.11
CA GLU A 424 -10.71 7.12 -15.14
C GLU A 424 -10.96 5.66 -15.53
N GLU A 425 -9.89 4.95 -15.91
CA GLU A 425 -9.93 3.51 -16.24
C GLU A 425 -10.45 2.67 -15.07
N THR A 426 -10.05 3.02 -13.84
CA THR A 426 -10.60 2.35 -12.64
C THR A 426 -12.11 2.57 -12.54
N LEU A 427 -12.60 3.79 -12.76
CA LEU A 427 -14.04 4.09 -12.68
C LEU A 427 -14.83 3.37 -13.78
N GLU A 428 -14.34 3.36 -15.01
CA GLU A 428 -14.93 2.61 -16.13
C GLU A 428 -14.98 1.10 -15.84
N GLU A 429 -13.92 0.56 -15.24
CA GLU A 429 -13.85 -0.84 -14.84
C GLU A 429 -14.86 -1.17 -13.73
N LEU A 430 -15.10 -0.25 -12.79
CA LEU A 430 -16.14 -0.40 -11.77
C LEU A 430 -17.55 -0.33 -12.36
N ASP A 431 -17.79 0.59 -13.29
CA ASP A 431 -19.07 0.70 -14.00
C ASP A 431 -19.37 -0.60 -14.76
N ALA A 432 -18.38 -1.15 -15.47
CA ALA A 432 -18.49 -2.43 -16.17
C ALA A 432 -18.69 -3.61 -15.20
N PHE A 433 -17.96 -3.63 -14.09
CA PHE A 433 -18.11 -4.64 -13.05
C PHE A 433 -19.53 -4.66 -12.48
N TRP A 434 -20.09 -3.50 -12.15
CA TRP A 434 -21.44 -3.42 -11.59
C TRP A 434 -22.54 -3.66 -12.62
N ALA A 435 -22.32 -3.32 -13.89
CA ALA A 435 -23.25 -3.63 -14.97
C ALA A 435 -23.43 -5.15 -15.18
N GLU A 436 -22.39 -5.94 -14.92
CA GLU A 436 -22.47 -7.42 -14.97
C GLU A 436 -23.15 -8.02 -13.73
N PHE A 437 -23.20 -7.28 -12.62
CA PHE A 437 -23.81 -7.71 -11.36
C PHE A 437 -24.74 -6.64 -10.78
N PRO A 438 -25.82 -6.30 -11.50
CA PRO A 438 -26.76 -5.28 -11.05
C PRO A 438 -27.45 -5.73 -9.76
N THR A 439 -27.78 -4.76 -8.92
CA THR A 439 -28.67 -4.98 -7.77
C THR A 439 -30.07 -5.38 -8.24
N ALA A 440 -30.88 -5.93 -7.33
CA ALA A 440 -32.29 -6.22 -7.62
C ALA A 440 -33.06 -4.95 -8.03
N GLU A 441 -32.70 -3.78 -7.46
CA GLU A 441 -33.28 -2.48 -7.82
C GLU A 441 -32.82 -2.01 -9.21
N GLU A 442 -31.52 -2.17 -9.54
CA GLU A 442 -30.95 -1.83 -10.85
C GLU A 442 -31.37 -2.81 -11.96
N SER A 443 -31.84 -4.02 -11.62
CA SER A 443 -32.32 -5.02 -12.60
C SER A 443 -33.79 -4.80 -13.01
N ILE A 444 -34.52 -3.95 -12.27
CA ILE A 444 -35.95 -3.65 -12.50
C ILE A 444 -36.13 -2.29 -13.21
N ALA A 445 -35.14 -1.41 -13.11
CA ALA A 445 -35.08 -0.12 -13.81
C ALA A 445 -34.56 -0.30 -15.26
#